data_AF-A0A2D1SPG2-F1
#
_entry.id   AF-A0A2D1SPG2-F1
#
_cell.length_a   1.000
_cell.length_b   1.000
_cell.length_c   1.000
_cell.angle_alpha   90.00
_cell.angle_beta   90.00
_cell.angle_gamma   90.00
#
_symmetry.space_group_name_H-M   'P 1'
#
loop_
_entity.id
_entity.type
_entity.pdbx_description
1 polymer ?
#
loop_
_entity_poly.entity_id
_entity_poly.type
_entity_poly.pdbx_seq_one_letter_code
_entity_poly.pdbx_strand_id
1 'polypeptide(L)'
;MHMNDTHASLANAAKTVTAVKQVRGVKPESLLLHAGDVFSGTLYFNEFKGKADLAIMNLMKYDAMTFGNHEFDLGSTTEGHQALVDFIKAAKFPFVSSNVDFTKDNKFNGLFSDLNSSKPENGKIYNGIIKEINGEKVGIFGLTTAETKNISSPGSIQFEDYIAEAEKAVAAFEGQGVDKIIAVTHIGYDDNAAVDNDLTLAKEVEGIDIIVGGHSHTPLNKPTVIAEDQTPTVIVQAKANNEFLGTLDVEFDKNGVVVNHEGKLIEIGKLAEDTEAKGILAPYKAQVDEVAAEKIGVEASVALESPRTDGDNSKPSVRKNETILGNLITDGMLAKAKDFTDKNVVMALQNGGGIRASIDVGPITVGEVITVLPFGNTLAVMDVTGAELKAAFEHSFSQYPKENGGFLHVAGAKVEFDSSKPAGQRVVSVKYKDASGNYVELQDAETYTVATNAFTAQGGDGFKMFEDAYLDGRVTDLGLSDWENLKDHLINVKNLPTEIEGRIVDVVSSKITEVDPKDFNGTEGSPKVFEGNIRVDISSINELKNAEIKGDLVLVGTAGEEINFSNIKVLGNLIVTDLEGNIINFDGIDVAGETVL
;
A
#
# COMPACT_ATOMS: atom_id res chain seq x y z
N MET A 1 1.77 15.62 21.84
CA MET A 1 1.21 15.45 20.48
C MET A 1 2.24 14.73 19.64
N HIS A 2 1.81 13.90 18.69
CA HIS A 2 2.73 13.18 17.83
C HIS A 2 2.16 12.94 16.43
N MET A 3 3.08 12.79 15.49
CA MET A 3 2.84 12.40 14.11
C MET A 3 3.93 11.42 13.67
N ASN A 4 3.65 10.61 12.66
CA ASN A 4 4.55 9.63 12.07
C ASN A 4 4.09 9.38 10.62
N ASP A 5 5.00 8.90 9.76
CA ASP A 5 4.65 8.38 8.44
C ASP A 5 3.84 9.37 7.59
N THR A 6 4.27 10.61 7.52
CA THR A 6 3.54 11.63 6.75
C THR A 6 3.74 11.48 5.25
N HIS A 7 4.81 10.80 4.80
CA HIS A 7 5.03 10.38 3.41
C HIS A 7 4.69 11.46 2.39
N ALA A 8 5.23 12.67 2.59
CA ALA A 8 4.99 13.87 1.82
C ALA A 8 3.51 14.19 1.49
N SER A 9 2.57 13.73 2.31
CA SER A 9 1.13 13.87 2.09
C SER A 9 0.64 15.25 2.54
N LEU A 10 0.85 16.26 1.70
CA LEU A 10 0.58 17.66 2.05
C LEU A 10 -0.85 18.15 1.80
N ALA A 11 -1.72 17.32 1.23
CA ALA A 11 -3.12 17.68 0.99
C ALA A 11 -3.87 18.10 2.26
N ASN A 12 -3.56 17.48 3.40
CA ASN A 12 -4.16 17.79 4.70
C ASN A 12 -3.26 18.64 5.61
N ALA A 13 -2.03 18.99 5.20
CA ALA A 13 -1.04 19.63 6.08
C ALA A 13 -1.51 20.99 6.64
N ALA A 14 -2.27 21.77 5.87
CA ALA A 14 -2.85 23.02 6.38
C ALA A 14 -3.91 22.78 7.48
N LYS A 15 -4.64 21.66 7.42
CA LYS A 15 -5.59 21.26 8.47
C LYS A 15 -4.86 20.69 9.69
N THR A 16 -3.72 20.02 9.49
CA THR A 16 -2.83 19.59 10.58
C THR A 16 -2.39 20.78 11.42
N VAL A 17 -2.01 21.89 10.79
CA VAL A 17 -1.66 23.14 11.50
C VAL A 17 -2.82 23.64 12.35
N THR A 18 -4.05 23.60 11.85
CA THR A 18 -5.25 23.92 12.64
C THR A 18 -5.36 23.01 13.87
N ALA A 19 -5.20 21.70 13.71
CA ALA A 19 -5.25 20.74 14.82
C ALA A 19 -4.22 21.06 15.91
N VAL A 20 -2.96 21.30 15.51
CA VAL A 20 -1.86 21.64 16.42
C VAL A 20 -2.15 22.96 17.14
N LYS A 21 -2.60 24.00 16.41
CA LYS A 21 -2.97 25.31 16.99
C LYS A 21 -4.12 25.16 18.00
N GLN A 22 -5.11 24.30 17.72
CA GLN A 22 -6.23 24.03 18.65
C GLN A 22 -5.75 23.36 19.94
N VAL A 23 -4.91 22.32 19.85
CA VAL A 23 -4.38 21.64 21.04
C VAL A 23 -3.55 22.62 21.88
N ARG A 24 -2.65 23.37 21.26
CA ARG A 24 -1.81 24.37 21.97
C ARG A 24 -2.60 25.57 22.48
N GLY A 25 -3.76 25.88 21.91
CA GLY A 25 -4.70 26.88 22.44
C GLY A 25 -5.25 26.48 23.82
N VAL A 26 -5.30 25.19 24.12
CA VAL A 26 -5.73 24.64 25.42
C VAL A 26 -4.52 24.26 26.29
N LYS A 27 -3.46 23.71 25.69
CA LYS A 27 -2.27 23.17 26.36
C LYS A 27 -1.00 23.77 25.74
N PRO A 28 -0.61 25.00 26.10
CA PRO A 28 0.45 25.74 25.42
C PRO A 28 1.83 25.06 25.47
N GLU A 29 2.11 24.34 26.55
CA GLU A 29 3.38 23.62 26.76
C GLU A 29 3.39 22.19 26.18
N SER A 30 2.37 21.80 25.39
CA SER A 30 2.31 20.46 24.81
C SER A 30 3.44 20.24 23.80
N LEU A 31 4.25 19.20 24.01
CA LEU A 31 5.26 18.75 23.06
C LEU A 31 4.64 18.31 21.73
N LEU A 32 5.34 18.56 20.63
CA LEU A 32 5.05 17.98 19.32
C LEU A 32 6.24 17.18 18.81
N LEU A 33 6.07 15.87 18.64
CA LEU A 33 7.13 14.94 18.23
C LEU A 33 6.80 14.30 16.87
N HIS A 34 7.82 14.06 16.04
CA HIS A 34 7.67 13.32 14.79
C HIS A 34 8.48 12.02 14.81
N ALA A 35 7.82 10.89 14.58
CA ALA A 35 8.44 9.57 14.65
C ALA A 35 8.90 9.08 13.26
N GLY A 36 9.65 9.90 12.50
CA GLY A 36 10.20 9.50 11.20
C GLY A 36 9.23 9.41 10.02
N ASP A 37 9.78 9.20 8.82
CA ASP A 37 9.09 9.08 7.53
C ASP A 37 8.26 10.30 7.14
N VAL A 38 8.96 11.42 6.99
CA VAL A 38 8.44 12.59 6.28
C VAL A 38 8.67 12.46 4.78
N PHE A 39 9.78 11.83 4.39
CA PHE A 39 10.22 11.69 3.01
C PHE A 39 9.38 10.66 2.22
N SER A 40 9.53 10.68 0.89
CA SER A 40 8.83 9.83 -0.07
C SER A 40 7.30 10.03 -0.12
N GLY A 41 6.61 9.26 -0.97
CA GLY A 41 5.15 9.15 -0.98
C GLY A 41 4.37 10.00 -1.99
N THR A 42 4.82 11.22 -2.35
CA THR A 42 4.09 12.06 -3.33
C THR A 42 5.00 12.91 -4.23
N LEU A 43 4.42 13.52 -5.27
CA LEU A 43 5.10 14.53 -6.11
C LEU A 43 5.77 15.65 -5.30
N TYR A 44 5.25 15.99 -4.12
CA TYR A 44 5.91 16.99 -3.27
C TYR A 44 7.33 16.55 -2.89
N PHE A 45 7.53 15.27 -2.58
CA PHE A 45 8.87 14.76 -2.33
C PHE A 45 9.70 14.74 -3.61
N ASN A 46 9.16 14.25 -4.73
CA ASN A 46 9.91 14.19 -5.99
C ASN A 46 10.42 15.58 -6.41
N GLU A 47 9.58 16.60 -6.29
CA GLU A 47 9.90 17.98 -6.68
C GLU A 47 10.73 18.75 -5.64
N PHE A 48 10.41 18.61 -4.36
CA PHE A 48 10.97 19.49 -3.33
C PHE A 48 11.90 18.82 -2.34
N LYS A 49 12.04 17.49 -2.40
CA LYS A 49 12.96 16.71 -1.56
C LYS A 49 12.81 17.05 -0.07
N GLY A 50 11.55 17.08 0.41
CA GLY A 50 11.18 17.37 1.81
C GLY A 50 11.06 18.86 2.19
N LYS A 51 11.40 19.80 1.29
CA LYS A 51 11.34 21.25 1.62
C LYS A 51 9.92 21.78 1.83
N ALA A 52 8.93 21.24 1.12
CA ALA A 52 7.53 21.63 1.27
C ALA A 52 6.99 21.21 2.64
N ASP A 53 7.32 19.98 3.05
CA ASP A 53 7.00 19.40 4.36
C ASP A 53 7.61 20.22 5.48
N LEU A 54 8.92 20.48 5.37
CA LEU A 54 9.68 21.23 6.35
C LEU A 54 9.13 22.64 6.58
N ALA A 55 8.61 23.29 5.54
CA ALA A 55 8.01 24.61 5.67
C ALA A 55 6.82 24.61 6.65
N ILE A 56 6.00 23.56 6.60
CA ILE A 56 4.85 23.40 7.50
C ILE A 56 5.28 22.85 8.86
N MET A 57 6.23 21.93 8.93
CA MET A 57 6.80 21.46 10.20
C MET A 57 7.40 22.62 11.00
N ASN A 58 8.12 23.53 10.34
CA ASN A 58 8.66 24.74 10.95
C ASN A 58 7.56 25.68 11.45
N LEU A 59 6.42 25.79 10.75
CA LEU A 59 5.25 26.54 11.23
C LEU A 59 4.63 25.86 12.46
N MET A 60 4.57 24.54 12.47
CA MET A 60 4.05 23.74 13.57
C MET A 60 4.99 23.68 14.78
N LYS A 61 6.23 24.18 14.71
CA LYS A 61 7.17 24.23 15.84
C LYS A 61 7.31 22.87 16.55
N TYR A 62 7.79 21.86 15.81
CA TYR A 62 8.15 20.57 16.41
C TYR A 62 9.19 20.74 17.53
N ASP A 63 9.12 19.87 18.53
CA ASP A 63 10.08 19.84 19.64
C ASP A 63 11.24 18.88 19.35
N ALA A 64 10.98 17.78 18.65
CA ALA A 64 11.99 16.87 18.12
C ALA A 64 11.40 16.01 16.99
N MET A 65 12.29 15.46 16.17
CA MET A 65 12.00 14.43 15.18
C MET A 65 13.05 13.32 15.26
N THR A 66 12.65 12.05 15.13
CA THR A 66 13.59 10.96 14.79
C THR A 66 13.54 10.65 13.29
N PHE A 67 14.47 9.83 12.81
CA PHE A 67 14.53 9.40 11.42
C PHE A 67 13.77 8.09 11.25
N GLY A 68 13.03 7.99 10.16
CA GLY A 68 12.55 6.74 9.60
C GLY A 68 13.43 6.26 8.45
N ASN A 69 13.06 5.13 7.85
CA ASN A 69 13.84 4.56 6.76
C ASN A 69 13.81 5.45 5.51
N HIS A 70 12.68 6.12 5.22
CA HIS A 70 12.54 6.91 3.99
C HIS A 70 13.35 8.20 3.97
N GLU A 71 13.84 8.66 5.13
CA GLU A 71 14.81 9.77 5.17
C GLU A 71 16.11 9.44 4.42
N PHE A 72 16.43 8.15 4.23
CA PHE A 72 17.65 7.66 3.59
C PHE A 72 17.48 7.25 2.11
N ASP A 73 16.30 7.41 1.51
CA ASP A 73 15.98 6.90 0.16
C ASP A 73 16.92 7.41 -0.93
N LEU A 74 17.39 8.65 -0.78
CA LEU A 74 18.23 9.29 -1.78
C LEU A 74 19.72 9.01 -1.58
N GLY A 75 20.12 8.25 -0.56
CA GLY A 75 21.54 8.03 -0.24
C GLY A 75 22.34 7.30 -1.33
N SER A 76 21.67 6.52 -2.18
CA SER A 76 22.28 5.83 -3.34
C SER A 76 22.34 6.69 -4.61
N THR A 77 21.73 7.89 -4.60
CA THR A 77 21.79 8.82 -5.74
C THR A 77 23.18 9.46 -5.87
N THR A 78 23.46 10.10 -7.01
CA THR A 78 24.74 10.81 -7.23
C THR A 78 24.99 11.88 -6.16
N GLU A 79 23.93 12.52 -5.66
CA GLU A 79 23.95 13.54 -4.63
C GLU A 79 24.11 12.96 -3.21
N GLY A 80 23.86 11.66 -3.04
CA GLY A 80 23.81 10.97 -1.75
C GLY A 80 22.81 11.60 -0.78
N HIS A 81 23.14 11.64 0.51
CA HIS A 81 22.27 12.20 1.56
C HIS A 81 22.16 13.74 1.55
N GLN A 82 22.47 14.44 0.44
CA GLN A 82 22.44 15.90 0.41
C GLN A 82 21.05 16.47 0.71
N ALA A 83 19.99 15.85 0.21
CA ALA A 83 18.61 16.26 0.49
C ALA A 83 18.27 16.17 1.98
N LEU A 84 18.65 15.07 2.64
CA LEU A 84 18.47 14.88 4.07
C LEU A 84 19.27 15.91 4.88
N VAL A 85 20.52 16.18 4.50
CA VAL A 85 21.36 17.20 5.13
C VAL A 85 20.76 18.61 4.99
N ASP A 86 20.22 18.95 3.83
CA ASP A 86 19.57 20.24 3.59
C ASP A 86 18.27 20.37 4.41
N PHE A 87 17.50 19.28 4.52
CA PHE A 87 16.31 19.20 5.36
C PHE A 87 16.66 19.43 6.84
N ILE A 88 17.65 18.71 7.36
CA ILE A 88 18.12 18.87 8.73
C ILE A 88 18.55 20.32 8.99
N LYS A 89 19.44 20.88 8.16
CA LYS A 89 19.96 22.24 8.35
C LYS A 89 18.89 23.33 8.34
N ALA A 90 17.80 23.12 7.59
CA ALA A 90 16.71 24.08 7.49
C ALA A 90 15.62 23.89 8.58
N ALA A 91 15.69 22.81 9.37
CA ALA A 91 14.76 22.54 10.45
C ALA A 91 14.93 23.55 11.59
N LYS A 92 13.81 24.02 12.15
CA LYS A 92 13.75 24.89 13.33
C LYS A 92 13.52 24.10 14.62
N PHE A 93 13.98 22.84 14.61
CA PHE A 93 13.90 21.88 15.70
C PHE A 93 15.10 20.94 15.61
N PRO A 94 15.47 20.27 16.72
CA PRO A 94 16.53 19.27 16.73
C PRO A 94 16.01 17.88 16.30
N PHE A 95 16.95 17.02 15.94
CA PHE A 95 16.72 15.61 15.67
C PHE A 95 17.28 14.74 16.80
N VAL A 96 16.61 13.62 17.08
CA VAL A 96 17.04 12.61 18.06
C VAL A 96 17.23 11.26 17.39
N SER A 97 18.38 10.62 17.60
CA SER A 97 18.68 9.30 17.07
C SER A 97 19.88 8.72 17.81
N SER A 98 19.65 7.66 18.60
CA SER A 98 20.67 7.02 19.43
C SER A 98 21.36 5.84 18.76
N ASN A 99 20.71 5.19 17.79
CA ASN A 99 21.23 3.98 17.16
C ASN A 99 21.67 4.17 15.69
N VAL A 100 21.81 5.40 15.21
CA VAL A 100 22.30 5.66 13.85
C VAL A 100 23.68 6.32 13.90
N ASP A 101 24.68 5.65 13.32
CA ASP A 101 26.03 6.19 13.19
C ASP A 101 26.19 6.98 11.89
N PHE A 102 26.14 8.30 12.00
CA PHE A 102 26.36 9.23 10.89
C PHE A 102 27.83 9.51 10.58
N THR A 103 28.78 9.05 11.41
CA THR A 103 30.20 9.47 11.35
C THR A 103 30.93 9.02 10.08
N LYS A 104 30.39 8.00 9.38
CA LYS A 104 30.95 7.46 8.14
C LYS A 104 30.52 8.20 6.89
N ASP A 105 29.58 9.15 7.00
CA ASP A 105 29.21 10.04 5.91
C ASP A 105 29.68 11.46 6.21
N ASN A 106 30.63 11.93 5.40
CA ASN A 106 31.23 13.25 5.57
C ASN A 106 30.25 14.43 5.40
N LYS A 107 29.06 14.22 4.82
CA LYS A 107 28.03 15.25 4.68
C LYS A 107 27.41 15.63 6.02
N PHE A 108 27.46 14.73 7.01
CA PHE A 108 26.95 14.96 8.37
C PHE A 108 28.00 15.54 9.32
N ASN A 109 29.21 15.82 8.85
CA ASN A 109 30.25 16.44 9.66
C ASN A 109 29.76 17.74 10.29
N GLY A 110 29.80 17.79 11.62
CA GLY A 110 29.34 18.93 12.41
C GLY A 110 27.82 19.07 12.52
N LEU A 111 27.03 18.13 12.00
CA LEU A 111 25.58 18.04 12.24
C LEU A 111 25.22 17.06 13.34
N PHE A 112 25.97 15.96 13.43
CA PHE A 112 25.75 14.88 14.39
C PHE A 112 26.63 15.01 15.64
N SER A 113 26.03 14.72 16.79
CA SER A 113 26.67 14.54 18.08
C SER A 113 26.11 13.28 18.75
N ASP A 114 26.99 12.39 19.20
CA ASP A 114 26.67 11.19 19.96
C ASP A 114 26.36 11.45 21.45
N LEU A 115 25.94 12.68 21.78
CA LEU A 115 25.74 13.14 23.15
C LEU A 115 24.29 13.61 23.37
N ASN A 116 23.85 13.53 24.63
CA ASN A 116 22.61 14.16 25.07
C ASN A 116 22.78 15.67 25.24
N SER A 117 21.77 16.46 24.86
CA SER A 117 21.81 17.93 25.01
C SER A 117 20.61 18.49 25.78
N SER A 118 20.88 19.27 26.83
CA SER A 118 19.86 20.10 27.51
C SER A 118 19.64 21.45 26.83
N LYS A 119 20.43 21.78 25.80
CA LYS A 119 20.33 23.00 24.99
C LYS A 119 20.52 22.64 23.51
N PRO A 120 19.65 21.80 22.95
CA PRO A 120 19.81 21.35 21.58
C PRO A 120 19.69 22.53 20.61
N GLU A 121 20.56 22.56 19.61
CA GLU A 121 20.46 23.51 18.51
C GLU A 121 19.51 22.97 17.44
N ASN A 122 18.81 23.89 16.78
CA ASN A 122 17.99 23.56 15.61
C ASN A 122 18.87 23.03 14.48
N GLY A 123 18.36 22.02 13.76
CA GLY A 123 19.08 21.43 12.62
C GLY A 123 20.39 20.73 13.01
N LYS A 124 20.42 20.16 14.20
CA LYS A 124 21.46 19.24 14.70
C LYS A 124 20.83 17.91 15.11
N ILE A 125 21.66 16.88 15.12
CA ILE A 125 21.31 15.52 15.53
C ILE A 125 22.03 15.22 16.84
N TYR A 126 21.27 14.70 17.80
CA TYR A 126 21.75 14.26 19.11
C TYR A 126 21.28 12.82 19.37
N ASN A 127 21.95 12.07 20.24
CA ASN A 127 21.40 10.80 20.74
C ASN A 127 20.03 11.05 21.41
N GLY A 128 20.00 12.08 22.27
CA GLY A 128 18.80 12.55 22.92
C GLY A 128 18.88 14.01 23.38
N ILE A 129 17.74 14.53 23.83
CA ILE A 129 17.62 15.90 24.36
C ILE A 129 16.91 15.89 25.71
N ILE A 130 17.14 16.93 26.51
CA ILE A 130 16.41 17.16 27.76
C ILE A 130 15.56 18.42 27.60
N LYS A 131 14.26 18.30 27.85
CA LYS A 131 13.31 19.41 27.88
C LYS A 131 12.88 19.66 29.32
N GLU A 132 12.79 20.93 29.70
CA GLU A 132 12.20 21.32 30.97
C GLU A 132 10.73 21.69 30.73
N ILE A 133 9.82 21.01 31.42
CA ILE A 133 8.37 21.19 31.30
C ILE A 133 7.81 21.39 32.70
N ASN A 134 7.28 22.57 32.98
CA ASN A 134 6.76 22.93 34.31
C ASN A 134 7.77 22.71 35.46
N GLY A 135 9.07 22.86 35.20
CA GLY A 135 10.15 22.67 36.18
C GLY A 135 10.66 21.22 36.31
N GLU A 136 10.05 20.28 35.59
CA GLU A 136 10.48 18.87 35.54
C GLU A 136 11.33 18.61 34.28
N LYS A 137 12.33 17.74 34.39
CA LYS A 137 13.12 17.33 33.23
C LYS A 137 12.48 16.12 32.55
N VAL A 138 12.41 16.17 31.23
CA VAL A 138 11.96 15.07 30.38
C VAL A 138 13.05 14.76 29.36
N GLY A 139 13.53 13.52 29.35
CA GLY A 139 14.49 12.99 28.40
C GLY A 139 13.76 12.51 27.14
N ILE A 140 14.32 12.81 25.97
CA ILE A 140 13.75 12.39 24.69
C ILE A 140 14.89 11.84 23.83
N PHE A 141 14.84 10.57 23.45
CA PHE A 141 15.80 9.97 22.52
C PHE A 141 15.08 9.36 21.31
N GLY A 142 15.85 9.01 20.28
CA GLY A 142 15.31 8.48 19.04
C GLY A 142 15.86 7.11 18.67
N LEU A 143 15.09 6.29 17.96
CA LEU A 143 15.54 5.02 17.38
C LEU A 143 15.01 4.86 15.95
N THR A 144 15.82 4.27 15.08
CA THR A 144 15.48 4.01 13.67
C THR A 144 15.71 2.53 13.37
N THR A 145 14.80 1.90 12.62
CA THR A 145 14.89 0.46 12.30
C THR A 145 16.21 0.09 11.62
N ALA A 146 16.79 -1.03 12.04
CA ALA A 146 17.95 -1.61 11.38
C ALA A 146 17.62 -2.16 9.99
N GLU A 147 16.33 -2.38 9.69
CA GLU A 147 15.84 -2.78 8.38
C GLU A 147 16.13 -1.73 7.30
N THR A 148 16.38 -0.47 7.68
CA THR A 148 16.74 0.63 6.76
C THR A 148 17.88 0.26 5.81
N LYS A 149 18.80 -0.62 6.23
CA LYS A 149 19.85 -1.18 5.38
C LYS A 149 19.34 -1.89 4.12
N ASN A 150 18.16 -2.49 4.21
CA ASN A 150 17.56 -3.34 3.19
C ASN A 150 16.32 -2.71 2.52
N ILE A 151 15.68 -1.74 3.19
CA ILE A 151 14.42 -1.12 2.72
C ILE A 151 14.59 0.35 2.30
N SER A 152 15.83 0.86 2.30
CA SER A 152 16.16 2.19 1.80
C SER A 152 17.60 2.19 1.26
N SER A 153 18.25 3.35 1.22
CA SER A 153 19.55 3.57 0.59
C SER A 153 20.59 4.25 1.51
N PRO A 154 20.87 3.72 2.71
CA PRO A 154 21.67 4.43 3.72
C PRO A 154 23.17 4.54 3.44
N GLY A 155 23.69 3.95 2.36
CA GLY A 155 25.11 4.06 1.99
C GLY A 155 26.06 3.61 3.11
N SER A 156 26.90 4.53 3.62
CA SER A 156 27.86 4.24 4.69
C SER A 156 27.32 4.36 6.11
N ILE A 157 26.10 4.89 6.28
CA ILE A 157 25.42 5.02 7.57
C ILE A 157 25.17 3.63 8.16
N GLN A 158 25.40 3.48 9.46
CA GLN A 158 25.17 2.22 10.17
C GLN A 158 24.01 2.35 11.15
N PHE A 159 23.31 1.24 11.38
CA PHE A 159 22.22 1.12 12.34
C PHE A 159 22.65 0.11 13.39
N GLU A 160 22.80 0.58 14.62
CA GLU A 160 23.22 -0.19 15.80
C GLU A 160 22.00 -0.85 16.46
N ASP A 161 22.27 -1.79 17.35
CA ASP A 161 21.25 -2.55 18.08
C ASP A 161 20.37 -1.62 18.93
N TYR A 162 19.08 -1.62 18.64
CA TYR A 162 18.14 -0.67 19.23
C TYR A 162 17.95 -0.86 20.74
N ILE A 163 18.00 -2.10 21.24
CA ILE A 163 17.89 -2.40 22.68
C ILE A 163 19.13 -1.89 23.41
N ALA A 164 20.32 -2.25 22.94
CA ALA A 164 21.57 -1.83 23.56
C ALA A 164 21.74 -0.30 23.57
N GLU A 165 21.32 0.40 22.50
CA GLU A 165 21.37 1.86 22.45
C GLU A 165 20.28 2.53 23.29
N ALA A 166 19.10 1.92 23.41
CA ALA A 166 18.05 2.40 24.30
C ALA A 166 18.46 2.29 25.77
N GLU A 167 19.03 1.16 26.20
CA GLU A 167 19.56 0.98 27.56
C GLU A 167 20.63 2.04 27.90
N LYS A 168 21.54 2.31 26.96
CA LYS A 168 22.55 3.38 27.11
C LYS A 168 21.90 4.75 27.23
N ALA A 169 20.89 5.05 26.41
CA ALA A 169 20.17 6.32 26.45
C ALA A 169 19.44 6.53 27.77
N VAL A 170 18.72 5.51 28.26
CA VAL A 170 18.04 5.51 29.57
C VAL A 170 19.05 5.78 30.68
N ALA A 171 20.11 4.97 30.77
CA ALA A 171 21.14 5.13 31.80
C ALA A 171 21.80 6.52 31.77
N ALA A 172 22.00 7.09 30.58
CA ALA A 172 22.55 8.43 30.41
C ALA A 172 21.59 9.54 30.91
N PHE A 173 20.28 9.37 30.78
CA PHE A 173 19.28 10.31 31.31
C PHE A 173 19.12 10.18 32.82
N GLU A 174 19.01 8.96 33.34
CA GLU A 174 18.92 8.71 34.78
C GLU A 174 20.16 9.23 35.53
N GLY A 175 21.35 9.03 34.96
CA GLY A 175 22.60 9.59 35.48
C GLY A 175 22.62 11.13 35.56
N GLN A 176 21.74 11.81 34.82
CA GLN A 176 21.53 13.27 34.86
C GLN A 176 20.36 13.70 35.75
N GLY A 177 19.76 12.75 36.48
CA GLY A 177 18.60 12.95 37.35
C GLY A 177 17.32 13.22 36.55
N VAL A 178 17.19 12.61 35.37
CA VAL A 178 15.96 12.60 34.59
C VAL A 178 15.26 11.27 34.84
N ASP A 179 14.01 11.34 35.26
CA ASP A 179 13.17 10.21 35.67
C ASP A 179 11.88 10.10 34.81
N LYS A 180 11.83 10.86 33.70
CA LYS A 180 10.73 10.87 32.73
C LYS A 180 11.34 10.77 31.35
N ILE A 181 11.18 9.64 30.67
CA ILE A 181 11.92 9.31 29.44
C ILE A 181 10.94 8.92 28.32
N ILE A 182 11.08 9.61 27.18
CA ILE A 182 10.32 9.37 25.97
C ILE A 182 11.26 8.81 24.89
N ALA A 183 10.95 7.63 24.38
CA ALA A 183 11.53 7.11 23.14
C ALA A 183 10.65 7.55 21.95
N VAL A 184 11.24 8.23 20.97
CA VAL A 184 10.59 8.54 19.69
C VAL A 184 11.15 7.58 18.66
N THR A 185 10.35 6.64 18.19
CA THR A 185 10.87 5.47 17.49
C THR A 185 10.28 5.33 16.09
N HIS A 186 11.10 4.87 15.17
CA HIS A 186 10.67 4.44 13.84
C HIS A 186 11.16 3.00 13.62
N ILE A 187 10.66 2.10 14.47
CA ILE A 187 11.02 0.67 14.49
C ILE A 187 9.79 -0.24 14.37
N GLY A 188 8.61 0.32 14.11
CA GLY A 188 7.37 -0.44 14.00
C GLY A 188 6.72 -0.78 15.34
N TYR A 189 5.39 -0.78 15.37
CA TYR A 189 4.65 -1.18 16.57
C TYR A 189 4.81 -2.68 16.87
N ASP A 190 4.50 -3.53 15.90
CA ASP A 190 4.51 -4.99 15.98
C ASP A 190 4.90 -5.68 14.66
N ASP A 191 5.66 -4.98 13.80
CA ASP A 191 5.95 -5.42 12.43
C ASP A 191 6.94 -6.59 12.34
N ASN A 192 8.13 -6.49 12.96
CA ASN A 192 9.21 -7.45 12.80
C ASN A 192 9.97 -7.68 14.11
N ALA A 193 9.34 -8.41 15.03
CA ALA A 193 9.94 -8.74 16.34
C ALA A 193 11.30 -9.45 16.27
N ALA A 194 11.69 -10.01 15.11
CA ALA A 194 13.00 -10.63 14.93
C ALA A 194 14.12 -9.61 14.68
N VAL A 195 13.79 -8.38 14.27
CA VAL A 195 14.74 -7.29 14.01
C VAL A 195 14.56 -6.19 15.05
N ASP A 196 13.44 -5.49 15.04
CA ASP A 196 13.07 -4.46 16.01
C ASP A 196 11.55 -4.25 16.06
N ASN A 197 11.02 -3.83 17.21
CA ASN A 197 9.69 -3.21 17.34
C ASN A 197 9.47 -2.56 18.72
N ASP A 198 8.44 -1.72 18.81
CA ASP A 198 8.07 -0.96 20.01
C ASP A 198 7.59 -1.88 21.15
N LEU A 199 6.89 -2.98 20.85
CA LEU A 199 6.39 -3.91 21.86
C LEU A 199 7.53 -4.66 22.57
N THR A 200 8.58 -5.04 21.86
CA THR A 200 9.77 -5.69 22.41
C THR A 200 10.62 -4.66 23.15
N LEU A 201 10.80 -3.46 22.59
CA LEU A 201 11.50 -2.36 23.27
C LEU A 201 10.88 -2.07 24.64
N ALA A 202 9.56 -1.94 24.73
CA ALA A 202 8.83 -1.68 25.97
C ALA A 202 8.92 -2.82 26.99
N LYS A 203 9.20 -4.05 26.56
CA LYS A 203 9.34 -5.21 27.46
C LYS A 203 10.77 -5.39 27.96
N GLU A 204 11.75 -5.11 27.10
CA GLU A 204 13.15 -5.43 27.36
C GLU A 204 13.92 -4.26 27.99
N VAL A 205 13.52 -3.01 27.75
CA VAL A 205 14.24 -1.83 28.24
C VAL A 205 13.47 -1.13 29.35
N GLU A 206 13.87 -1.40 30.59
CA GLU A 206 13.35 -0.72 31.78
C GLU A 206 13.67 0.79 31.73
N GLY A 207 12.79 1.61 32.31
CA GLY A 207 13.00 3.06 32.45
C GLY A 207 12.48 3.92 31.29
N ILE A 208 11.92 3.32 30.23
CA ILE A 208 11.17 4.06 29.20
C ILE A 208 9.72 4.22 29.65
N ASP A 209 9.26 5.46 29.82
CA ASP A 209 7.87 5.73 30.22
C ASP A 209 6.91 5.77 29.04
N ILE A 210 7.37 6.32 27.92
CA ILE A 210 6.53 6.56 26.74
C ILE A 210 7.30 6.20 25.48
N ILE A 211 6.66 5.45 24.60
CA ILE A 211 7.10 5.22 23.22
C ILE A 211 6.15 5.94 22.26
N VAL A 212 6.70 6.81 21.43
CA VAL A 212 6.00 7.47 20.33
C VAL A 212 6.51 6.86 19.03
N GLY A 213 5.74 5.91 18.50
CA GLY A 213 6.15 5.05 17.38
C GLY A 213 5.77 5.53 15.99
N GLY A 214 6.29 4.81 14.99
CA GLY A 214 6.14 5.02 13.55
C GLY A 214 6.35 3.72 12.75
N HIS A 215 6.59 3.81 11.45
CA HIS A 215 6.94 2.73 10.52
C HIS A 215 5.76 1.82 10.10
N SER A 216 5.08 1.18 11.05
CA SER A 216 4.04 0.17 10.76
C SER A 216 2.66 0.75 10.39
N HIS A 217 2.53 2.08 10.34
CA HIS A 217 1.29 2.82 10.06
C HIS A 217 0.12 2.45 10.98
N THR A 218 0.39 1.98 12.21
CA THR A 218 -0.65 1.43 13.09
C THR A 218 -1.50 2.55 13.70
N PRO A 219 -2.85 2.52 13.55
CA PRO A 219 -3.73 3.47 14.23
C PRO A 219 -4.03 3.02 15.66
N LEU A 220 -3.33 3.60 16.65
CA LEU A 220 -3.63 3.36 18.06
C LEU A 220 -4.70 4.34 18.56
N ASN A 221 -5.98 3.95 18.38
CA ASN A 221 -7.13 4.73 18.86
C ASN A 221 -7.13 4.96 20.39
N LYS A 222 -6.44 4.09 21.12
CA LYS A 222 -6.08 4.23 22.54
C LYS A 222 -4.62 3.79 22.72
N PRO A 223 -3.90 4.33 23.71
CA PRO A 223 -2.54 3.88 23.99
C PRO A 223 -2.49 2.40 24.37
N THR A 224 -1.42 1.72 23.97
CA THR A 224 -1.07 0.38 24.46
C THR A 224 -0.20 0.55 25.71
N VAL A 225 -0.37 -0.31 26.71
CA VAL A 225 0.44 -0.27 27.94
C VAL A 225 1.11 -1.62 28.13
N ILE A 226 2.44 -1.59 28.25
CA ILE A 226 3.24 -2.72 28.70
C ILE A 226 3.61 -2.48 30.17
N ALA A 227 3.34 -3.46 31.03
CA ALA A 227 3.55 -3.37 32.48
C ALA A 227 4.12 -4.69 33.00
N GLU A 228 5.20 -5.16 32.37
CA GLU A 228 5.87 -6.41 32.74
C GLU A 228 6.94 -6.21 33.84
N ASP A 229 7.39 -4.97 34.05
CA ASP A 229 8.35 -4.55 35.08
C ASP A 229 7.67 -3.71 36.19
N GLN A 230 8.45 -2.91 36.94
CA GLN A 230 7.92 -2.03 37.99
C GLN A 230 7.30 -0.73 37.47
N THR A 231 7.49 -0.37 36.19
CA THR A 231 7.16 0.94 35.60
C THR A 231 6.46 0.79 34.24
N PRO A 232 5.15 1.08 34.14
CA PRO A 232 4.45 0.86 32.88
C PRO A 232 4.94 1.78 31.76
N THR A 233 5.20 1.20 30.58
CA THR A 233 5.51 1.92 29.34
C THR A 233 4.24 2.12 28.50
N VAL A 234 3.98 3.36 28.09
CA VAL A 234 2.82 3.73 27.28
C VAL A 234 3.22 3.95 25.82
N ILE A 235 2.61 3.22 24.89
CA ILE A 235 2.90 3.26 23.45
C ILE A 235 1.78 3.96 22.69
N VAL A 236 2.15 4.88 21.79
CA VAL A 236 1.22 5.60 20.91
C VAL A 236 1.76 5.71 19.47
N GLN A 237 0.87 5.67 18.48
CA GLN A 237 1.15 5.85 17.06
C GLN A 237 -0.09 6.42 16.34
N ALA A 238 0.11 7.25 15.31
CA ALA A 238 -0.93 8.06 14.69
C ALA A 238 -1.19 7.72 13.21
N LYS A 239 -1.18 6.43 12.86
CA LYS A 239 -1.39 5.95 11.49
C LYS A 239 -0.37 6.53 10.51
N ALA A 240 -0.79 7.26 9.46
CA ALA A 240 0.07 7.81 8.40
C ALA A 240 -0.61 8.97 7.64
N ASN A 241 0.10 9.56 6.66
CA ASN A 241 -0.41 10.43 5.59
C ASN A 241 -1.14 11.71 6.03
N ASN A 242 -0.77 12.29 7.18
CA ASN A 242 -1.49 13.42 7.77
C ASN A 242 -3.00 13.15 7.95
N GLU A 243 -3.39 11.89 8.17
CA GLU A 243 -4.80 11.55 8.46
C GLU A 243 -5.19 11.91 9.90
N PHE A 244 -4.27 11.69 10.84
CA PHE A 244 -4.49 11.91 12.26
C PHE A 244 -3.37 12.73 12.91
N LEU A 245 -3.74 13.53 13.91
CA LEU A 245 -2.83 14.05 14.91
C LEU A 245 -3.02 13.24 16.20
N GLY A 246 -1.97 12.56 16.64
CA GLY A 246 -1.98 11.82 17.90
C GLY A 246 -1.83 12.74 19.10
N THR A 247 -2.61 12.49 20.15
CA THR A 247 -2.48 13.17 21.44
C THR A 247 -2.39 12.16 22.56
N LEU A 248 -1.49 12.42 23.51
CA LEU A 248 -1.34 11.67 24.75
C LEU A 248 -1.19 12.67 25.89
N ASP A 249 -2.07 12.57 26.86
CA ASP A 249 -1.93 13.17 28.19
C ASP A 249 -1.41 12.09 29.13
N VAL A 250 -0.46 12.45 29.99
CA VAL A 250 0.19 11.54 30.92
C VAL A 250 0.35 12.21 32.27
N GLU A 251 0.08 11.47 33.34
CA GLU A 251 0.34 11.91 34.71
C GLU A 251 1.40 11.01 35.33
N PHE A 252 2.40 11.64 35.93
CA PHE A 252 3.49 10.98 36.62
C PHE A 252 3.37 11.16 38.12
N ASP A 253 3.82 10.17 38.89
CA ASP A 253 4.02 10.33 40.33
C ASP A 253 5.34 11.08 40.64
N LYS A 254 5.63 11.24 41.93
CA LYS A 254 6.82 11.94 42.41
C LYS A 254 8.16 11.24 42.11
N ASN A 255 8.12 9.99 41.66
CA ASN A 255 9.28 9.18 41.29
C ASN A 255 9.41 9.06 39.76
N GLY A 256 8.59 9.78 38.99
CA GLY A 256 8.60 9.72 37.54
C GLY A 256 7.81 8.57 36.93
N VAL A 257 7.03 7.81 37.72
CA VAL A 257 6.28 6.66 37.20
C VAL A 257 4.91 7.09 36.65
N VAL A 258 4.54 6.59 35.47
CA VAL A 258 3.22 6.83 34.87
C VAL A 258 2.11 6.22 35.74
N VAL A 259 1.16 7.06 36.18
CA VAL A 259 0.00 6.64 36.99
C VAL A 259 -1.34 6.82 36.29
N ASN A 260 -1.39 7.63 35.24
CA ASN A 260 -2.59 7.84 34.44
C ASN A 260 -2.20 8.29 33.02
N HIS A 261 -3.02 7.93 32.04
CA HIS A 261 -2.82 8.34 30.66
C HIS A 261 -4.14 8.41 29.89
N GLU A 262 -4.26 9.38 28.99
CA GLU A 262 -5.40 9.50 28.07
C GLU A 262 -4.87 9.84 26.68
N GLY A 263 -5.05 8.92 25.73
CA GLY A 263 -4.64 9.11 24.34
C GLY A 263 -5.79 9.00 23.36
N LYS A 264 -5.70 9.73 22.25
CA LYS A 264 -6.66 9.69 21.14
C LYS A 264 -6.04 10.19 19.84
N LEU A 265 -6.71 9.85 18.74
CA LEU A 265 -6.40 10.35 17.40
C LEU A 265 -7.40 11.45 17.01
N ILE A 266 -6.90 12.62 16.62
CA ILE A 266 -7.70 13.72 16.07
C ILE A 266 -7.71 13.57 14.55
N GLU A 267 -8.87 13.33 13.96
CA GLU A 267 -9.04 13.19 12.52
C GLU A 267 -8.88 14.55 11.81
N ILE A 268 -7.82 14.69 11.02
CA ILE A 268 -7.41 15.96 10.41
C ILE A 268 -8.35 16.35 9.26
N GLY A 269 -8.84 15.37 8.49
CA GLY A 269 -9.64 15.61 7.29
C GLY A 269 -10.91 16.44 7.51
N LYS A 270 -11.46 16.41 8.74
CA LYS A 270 -12.68 17.12 9.17
C LYS A 270 -12.45 18.58 9.57
N LEU A 271 -11.20 19.02 9.69
CA LEU A 271 -10.87 20.37 10.15
C LEU A 271 -10.80 21.36 9.00
N ALA A 272 -10.94 22.65 9.33
CA ALA A 272 -10.69 23.73 8.39
C ALA A 272 -9.18 23.93 8.16
N GLU A 273 -8.82 24.33 6.95
CA GLU A 273 -7.44 24.68 6.61
C GLU A 273 -7.00 25.95 7.35
N ASP A 274 -5.76 25.95 7.87
CA ASP A 274 -5.12 27.14 8.40
C ASP A 274 -4.68 28.07 7.26
N THR A 275 -5.08 29.34 7.32
CA THR A 275 -4.83 30.33 6.26
C THR A 275 -3.34 30.61 6.03
N GLU A 276 -2.53 30.63 7.09
CA GLU A 276 -1.09 30.87 7.00
C GLU A 276 -0.40 29.66 6.36
N ALA A 277 -0.72 28.45 6.82
CA ALA A 277 -0.24 27.21 6.25
C ALA A 277 -0.59 27.08 4.75
N LYS A 278 -1.83 27.42 4.38
CA LYS A 278 -2.26 27.45 2.98
C LYS A 278 -1.44 28.42 2.13
N GLY A 279 -1.13 29.61 2.68
CA GLY A 279 -0.27 30.59 2.01
C GLY A 279 1.15 30.08 1.81
N ILE A 280 1.71 29.35 2.79
CA ILE A 280 3.04 28.73 2.69
C ILE A 280 3.05 27.62 1.63
N LEU A 281 2.01 26.78 1.56
CA LEU A 281 1.92 25.66 0.61
C LEU A 281 1.58 26.07 -0.81
N ALA A 282 0.96 27.25 -1.02
CA ALA A 282 0.53 27.72 -2.33
C ALA A 282 1.61 27.66 -3.44
N PRO A 283 2.85 28.17 -3.25
CA PRO A 283 3.88 28.08 -4.28
C PRO A 283 4.31 26.63 -4.57
N TYR A 284 4.41 25.79 -3.54
CA TYR A 284 4.75 24.38 -3.73
C TYR A 284 3.67 23.64 -4.51
N LYS A 285 2.40 23.89 -4.15
CA LYS A 285 1.25 23.33 -4.85
C LYS A 285 1.21 23.77 -6.31
N ALA A 286 1.50 25.04 -6.62
CA ALA A 286 1.48 25.52 -7.99
C ALA A 286 2.48 24.78 -8.89
N GLN A 287 3.70 24.53 -8.40
CA GLN A 287 4.70 23.78 -9.17
C GLN A 287 4.37 22.28 -9.25
N VAL A 288 3.83 21.67 -8.19
CA VAL A 288 3.33 20.29 -8.25
C VAL A 288 2.19 20.16 -9.25
N ASP A 289 1.25 21.12 -9.29
CA ASP A 289 0.16 21.14 -10.26
C ASP A 289 0.69 21.29 -11.70
N GLU A 290 1.75 22.08 -11.90
CA GLU A 290 2.42 22.22 -13.20
C GLU A 290 3.07 20.90 -13.65
N VAL A 291 3.82 20.25 -12.76
CA VAL A 291 4.48 18.95 -13.03
C VAL A 291 3.43 17.86 -13.26
N ALA A 292 2.38 17.84 -12.45
CA ALA A 292 1.28 16.89 -12.61
C ALA A 292 0.60 17.05 -13.98
N ALA A 293 0.55 18.26 -14.53
CA ALA A 293 -0.03 18.53 -15.86
C ALA A 293 0.95 18.26 -17.03
N GLU A 294 2.22 17.95 -16.75
CA GLU A 294 3.20 17.64 -17.80
C GLU A 294 2.82 16.35 -18.54
N LYS A 295 2.81 16.43 -19.88
CA LYS A 295 2.54 15.29 -20.75
C LYS A 295 3.77 14.42 -20.89
N ILE A 296 3.63 13.11 -20.71
CA ILE A 296 4.76 12.17 -20.81
C ILE A 296 5.15 11.83 -22.25
N GLY A 297 4.50 12.46 -23.25
CA GLY A 297 4.76 12.21 -24.68
C GLY A 297 4.07 10.96 -25.24
N VAL A 298 3.15 10.37 -24.48
CA VAL A 298 2.37 9.17 -24.85
C VAL A 298 0.90 9.56 -24.98
N GLU A 299 0.21 8.98 -25.97
CA GLU A 299 -1.21 9.21 -26.22
C GLU A 299 -1.97 7.89 -26.15
N ALA A 300 -2.97 7.82 -25.26
CA ALA A 300 -3.88 6.69 -25.13
C ALA A 300 -4.97 6.78 -26.20
N SER A 301 -5.03 5.79 -27.10
CA SER A 301 -6.06 5.70 -28.14
C SER A 301 -7.40 5.16 -27.61
N VAL A 302 -7.36 4.48 -26.46
CA VAL A 302 -8.51 3.99 -25.68
C VAL A 302 -8.27 4.34 -24.21
N ALA A 303 -9.33 4.43 -23.41
CA ALA A 303 -9.16 4.62 -21.97
C ALA A 303 -8.46 3.40 -21.36
N LEU A 304 -7.47 3.64 -20.50
CA LEU A 304 -6.85 2.59 -19.71
C LEU A 304 -7.65 2.46 -18.41
N GLU A 305 -8.70 1.65 -18.47
CA GLU A 305 -9.70 1.61 -17.40
C GLU A 305 -9.21 0.84 -16.15
N SER A 306 -9.60 1.37 -14.98
CA SER A 306 -9.54 0.70 -13.68
C SER A 306 -10.96 0.57 -13.10
N PRO A 307 -11.82 -0.29 -13.71
CA PRO A 307 -13.24 -0.33 -13.36
C PRO A 307 -13.47 -0.90 -11.95
N ARG A 308 -14.63 -0.58 -11.37
CA ARG A 308 -15.13 -1.11 -10.11
C ARG A 308 -16.57 -1.60 -10.27
N THR A 309 -16.95 -2.58 -9.47
CA THR A 309 -18.31 -3.16 -9.47
C THR A 309 -19.38 -2.20 -8.94
N ASP A 310 -19.00 -1.25 -8.09
CA ASP A 310 -19.91 -0.37 -7.36
C ASP A 310 -21.07 -1.12 -6.66
N GLY A 311 -20.77 -2.32 -6.15
CA GLY A 311 -21.73 -3.20 -5.48
C GLY A 311 -22.44 -4.20 -6.40
N ASP A 312 -22.29 -4.07 -7.71
CA ASP A 312 -22.83 -4.97 -8.72
C ASP A 312 -21.74 -5.92 -9.25
N ASN A 313 -21.72 -7.14 -8.70
CA ASN A 313 -20.70 -8.13 -9.04
C ASN A 313 -20.86 -8.75 -10.45
N SER A 314 -21.83 -8.32 -11.27
CA SER A 314 -21.87 -8.65 -12.69
C SER A 314 -20.89 -7.80 -13.53
N LYS A 315 -20.61 -6.57 -13.09
CA LYS A 315 -19.76 -5.60 -13.82
C LYS A 315 -18.27 -5.93 -13.78
N PRO A 316 -17.47 -5.53 -14.79
CA PRO A 316 -16.03 -5.72 -14.75
C PRO A 316 -15.39 -4.94 -13.59
N SER A 317 -14.28 -5.45 -13.07
CA SER A 317 -13.47 -4.73 -12.09
C SER A 317 -12.00 -5.07 -12.18
N VAL A 318 -11.14 -4.08 -11.99
CA VAL A 318 -9.68 -4.25 -11.84
C VAL A 318 -9.32 -5.20 -10.67
N ARG A 319 -10.29 -5.46 -9.78
CA ARG A 319 -10.17 -6.35 -8.61
C ARG A 319 -10.74 -7.75 -8.82
N LYS A 320 -11.07 -8.14 -10.06
CA LYS A 320 -11.49 -9.52 -10.39
C LYS A 320 -11.35 -9.91 -11.87
N ASN A 321 -11.01 -8.96 -12.74
CA ASN A 321 -10.82 -9.17 -14.17
C ASN A 321 -9.43 -8.66 -14.58
N GLU A 322 -8.84 -9.31 -15.60
CA GLU A 322 -7.70 -8.76 -16.32
C GLU A 322 -8.06 -7.40 -16.93
N THR A 323 -7.12 -6.45 -16.90
CA THR A 323 -7.30 -5.12 -17.50
C THR A 323 -6.07 -4.74 -18.31
N ILE A 324 -6.27 -3.90 -19.33
CA ILE A 324 -5.18 -3.34 -20.15
C ILE A 324 -4.16 -2.61 -19.25
N LEU A 325 -4.66 -1.82 -18.28
CA LEU A 325 -3.83 -1.06 -17.36
C LEU A 325 -3.01 -1.98 -16.43
N GLY A 326 -3.62 -3.02 -15.86
CA GLY A 326 -2.91 -4.01 -15.05
C GLY A 326 -1.82 -4.75 -15.81
N ASN A 327 -2.07 -5.06 -17.09
CA ASN A 327 -1.06 -5.66 -17.98
C ASN A 327 0.11 -4.71 -18.23
N LEU A 328 -0.16 -3.43 -18.55
CA LEU A 328 0.87 -2.41 -18.77
C LEU A 328 1.74 -2.19 -17.52
N ILE A 329 1.12 -2.14 -16.33
CA ILE A 329 1.85 -2.00 -15.06
C ILE A 329 2.78 -3.20 -14.86
N THR A 330 2.25 -4.42 -14.98
CA THR A 330 3.05 -5.63 -14.74
C THR A 330 4.12 -5.85 -15.81
N ASP A 331 3.89 -5.43 -17.06
CA ASP A 331 4.92 -5.45 -18.10
C ASP A 331 6.08 -4.50 -17.79
N GLY A 332 5.77 -3.29 -17.31
CA GLY A 332 6.76 -2.34 -16.81
C GLY A 332 7.56 -2.90 -15.64
N MET A 333 6.88 -3.49 -14.65
CA MET A 333 7.51 -4.16 -13.50
C MET A 333 8.46 -5.28 -13.95
N LEU A 334 8.00 -6.16 -14.85
CA LEU A 334 8.81 -7.28 -15.33
C LEU A 334 10.03 -6.81 -16.12
N ALA A 335 9.86 -5.82 -17.01
CA ALA A 335 10.95 -5.26 -17.79
C ALA A 335 12.00 -4.60 -16.89
N LYS A 336 11.56 -3.72 -15.98
CA LYS A 336 12.45 -2.99 -15.08
C LYS A 336 13.18 -3.92 -14.11
N ALA A 337 12.49 -4.92 -13.54
CA ALA A 337 13.13 -5.90 -12.67
C ALA A 337 14.25 -6.65 -13.40
N LYS A 338 14.01 -7.11 -14.64
CA LYS A 338 15.03 -7.78 -15.46
C LYS A 338 16.23 -6.90 -15.78
N ASP A 339 16.03 -5.60 -15.94
CA ASP A 339 17.11 -4.66 -16.21
C ASP A 339 17.93 -4.31 -14.96
N PHE A 340 17.33 -4.44 -13.76
CA PHE A 340 17.92 -3.96 -12.51
C PHE A 340 18.53 -5.06 -11.64
N THR A 341 18.19 -6.33 -11.86
CA THR A 341 18.78 -7.46 -11.12
C THR A 341 19.39 -8.50 -12.06
N ASP A 342 20.45 -9.16 -11.60
CA ASP A 342 21.05 -10.31 -12.28
C ASP A 342 20.20 -11.60 -12.14
N LYS A 343 19.12 -11.57 -11.34
CA LYS A 343 18.21 -12.71 -11.19
C LYS A 343 17.37 -12.92 -12.45
N ASN A 344 17.04 -14.18 -12.74
CA ASN A 344 16.11 -14.52 -13.80
C ASN A 344 14.65 -14.29 -13.33
N VAL A 345 14.19 -13.05 -13.41
CA VAL A 345 12.80 -12.68 -13.05
C VAL A 345 11.83 -13.19 -14.11
N VAL A 346 10.98 -14.16 -13.76
CA VAL A 346 10.10 -14.84 -14.73
C VAL A 346 8.72 -14.20 -14.85
N MET A 347 8.23 -13.57 -13.79
CA MET A 347 6.89 -13.00 -13.71
C MET A 347 6.88 -11.69 -12.92
N ALA A 348 5.89 -10.85 -13.16
CA ALA A 348 5.57 -9.72 -12.30
C ALA A 348 4.10 -9.73 -11.89
N LEU A 349 3.81 -9.33 -10.65
CA LEU A 349 2.50 -9.41 -10.02
C LEU A 349 2.10 -8.03 -9.46
N GLN A 350 0.88 -7.59 -9.76
CA GLN A 350 0.32 -6.35 -9.22
C GLN A 350 -1.08 -6.62 -8.65
N ASN A 351 -1.27 -6.35 -7.36
CA ASN A 351 -2.60 -6.41 -6.76
C ASN A 351 -3.50 -5.28 -7.31
N GLY A 352 -4.74 -5.63 -7.70
CA GLY A 352 -5.73 -4.69 -8.23
C GLY A 352 -6.17 -3.63 -7.21
N GLY A 353 -5.95 -3.89 -5.92
CA GLY A 353 -6.09 -2.93 -4.84
C GLY A 353 -5.14 -1.74 -4.96
N GLY A 354 -3.94 -1.97 -5.50
CA GLY A 354 -2.93 -0.95 -5.76
C GLY A 354 -3.21 -0.06 -6.97
N ILE A 355 -4.07 -0.50 -7.90
CA ILE A 355 -4.47 0.29 -9.08
C ILE A 355 -5.68 1.15 -8.70
N ARG A 356 -5.52 2.48 -8.72
CA ARG A 356 -6.46 3.40 -8.06
C ARG A 356 -7.29 4.26 -9.00
N ALA A 357 -6.86 4.43 -10.24
CA ALA A 357 -7.52 5.28 -11.20
C ALA A 357 -7.37 4.74 -12.62
N SER A 358 -8.25 5.21 -13.49
CA SER A 358 -8.13 5.06 -14.94
C SER A 358 -7.23 6.15 -15.51
N ILE A 359 -6.76 5.95 -16.75
CA ILE A 359 -6.19 7.02 -17.58
C ILE A 359 -7.14 7.24 -18.76
N ASP A 360 -7.54 8.50 -18.98
CA ASP A 360 -8.50 8.85 -20.02
C ASP A 360 -7.87 8.77 -21.42
N VAL A 361 -8.73 8.75 -22.45
CA VAL A 361 -8.29 8.85 -23.84
C VAL A 361 -7.57 10.18 -24.06
N GLY A 362 -6.44 10.14 -24.76
CA GLY A 362 -5.66 11.32 -25.13
C GLY A 362 -4.28 11.36 -24.49
N PRO A 363 -3.65 12.55 -24.42
CA PRO A 363 -2.29 12.69 -23.89
C PRO A 363 -2.21 12.34 -22.41
N ILE A 364 -1.35 11.38 -22.07
CA ILE A 364 -1.14 10.94 -20.69
C ILE A 364 -0.23 11.95 -19.97
N THR A 365 -0.59 12.30 -18.75
CA THR A 365 0.16 13.21 -17.87
C THR A 365 0.86 12.49 -16.72
N VAL A 366 1.87 13.14 -16.12
CA VAL A 366 2.54 12.64 -14.91
C VAL A 366 1.56 12.46 -13.76
N GLY A 367 0.64 13.41 -13.57
CA GLY A 367 -0.37 13.37 -12.52
C GLY A 367 -1.31 12.18 -12.65
N GLU A 368 -1.72 11.83 -13.87
CA GLU A 368 -2.52 10.63 -14.11
C GLU A 368 -1.77 9.35 -13.73
N VAL A 369 -0.51 9.19 -14.17
CA VAL A 369 0.31 8.02 -13.83
C VAL A 369 0.47 7.85 -12.32
N ILE A 370 0.67 8.95 -11.59
CA ILE A 370 0.77 8.93 -10.12
C ILE A 370 -0.58 8.64 -9.48
N THR A 371 -1.67 9.15 -10.03
CA THR A 371 -3.01 8.86 -9.51
C THR A 371 -3.38 7.38 -9.69
N VAL A 372 -2.84 6.71 -10.71
CA VAL A 372 -2.97 5.26 -10.90
C VAL A 372 -2.27 4.48 -9.78
N LEU A 373 -1.04 4.87 -9.41
CA LEU A 373 -0.20 4.24 -8.39
C LEU A 373 0.22 5.27 -7.30
N PRO A 374 -0.70 5.70 -6.43
CA PRO A 374 -0.51 6.88 -5.58
C PRO A 374 0.13 6.59 -4.22
N PHE A 375 0.46 5.33 -3.94
CA PHE A 375 0.96 4.92 -2.62
C PHE A 375 2.47 5.06 -2.48
N GLY A 376 3.17 5.38 -3.57
CA GLY A 376 4.63 5.46 -3.57
C GLY A 376 5.28 4.12 -3.22
N ASN A 377 4.68 3.00 -3.65
CA ASN A 377 5.34 1.71 -3.44
C ASN A 377 6.61 1.64 -4.29
N THR A 378 7.49 0.76 -3.87
CA THR A 378 8.70 0.38 -4.59
C THR A 378 8.53 -0.97 -5.26
N LEU A 379 9.31 -1.20 -6.32
CA LEU A 379 9.43 -2.49 -6.99
C LEU A 379 10.30 -3.43 -6.16
N ALA A 380 9.75 -4.57 -5.76
CA ALA A 380 10.48 -5.63 -5.07
C ALA A 380 10.61 -6.88 -5.96
N VAL A 381 11.64 -7.67 -5.70
CA VAL A 381 11.81 -9.02 -6.26
C VAL A 381 11.83 -10.04 -5.14
N MET A 382 11.19 -11.19 -5.34
CA MET A 382 11.08 -12.24 -4.33
C MET A 382 11.33 -13.63 -4.91
N ASP A 383 12.02 -14.47 -4.15
CA ASP A 383 12.24 -15.88 -4.47
C ASP A 383 11.18 -16.74 -3.77
N VAL A 384 10.26 -17.29 -4.56
CA VAL A 384 9.09 -18.04 -4.09
C VAL A 384 9.00 -19.38 -4.78
N THR A 385 8.57 -20.40 -4.04
CA THR A 385 8.32 -21.73 -4.59
C THR A 385 7.10 -21.72 -5.49
N GLY A 386 7.03 -22.71 -6.38
CA GLY A 386 5.85 -22.95 -7.19
C GLY A 386 4.57 -23.11 -6.37
N ALA A 387 4.65 -23.83 -5.26
CA ALA A 387 3.53 -24.01 -4.34
C ALA A 387 3.05 -22.67 -3.74
N GLU A 388 3.97 -21.80 -3.32
CA GLU A 388 3.64 -20.46 -2.80
C GLU A 388 2.99 -19.58 -3.88
N LEU A 389 3.49 -19.62 -5.12
CA LEU A 389 2.88 -18.88 -6.23
C LEU A 389 1.46 -19.36 -6.55
N LYS A 390 1.23 -20.68 -6.56
CA LYS A 390 -0.13 -21.24 -6.71
C LYS A 390 -1.04 -20.82 -5.56
N ALA A 391 -0.54 -20.84 -4.32
CA ALA A 391 -1.29 -20.38 -3.16
C ALA A 391 -1.64 -18.89 -3.25
N ALA A 392 -0.73 -18.05 -3.78
CA ALA A 392 -1.00 -16.65 -4.03
C ALA A 392 -2.12 -16.46 -5.06
N PHE A 393 -2.12 -17.20 -6.18
CA PHE A 393 -3.23 -17.16 -7.14
C PHE A 393 -4.54 -17.70 -6.56
N GLU A 394 -4.51 -18.74 -5.73
CA GLU A 394 -5.69 -19.22 -5.01
C GLU A 394 -6.29 -18.13 -4.09
N HIS A 395 -5.43 -17.43 -3.34
CA HIS A 395 -5.84 -16.29 -2.52
C HIS A 395 -6.42 -15.17 -3.39
N SER A 396 -5.77 -14.89 -4.51
CA SER A 396 -6.18 -13.88 -5.49
C SER A 396 -7.61 -14.10 -5.98
N PHE A 397 -7.96 -15.35 -6.29
CA PHE A 397 -9.28 -15.73 -6.77
C PHE A 397 -10.29 -16.04 -5.67
N SER A 398 -9.91 -15.98 -4.39
CA SER A 398 -10.73 -16.49 -3.26
C SER A 398 -12.11 -15.85 -3.13
N GLN A 399 -12.25 -14.56 -3.47
CA GLN A 399 -13.53 -13.85 -3.34
C GLN A 399 -14.38 -13.82 -4.61
N TYR A 400 -13.85 -14.31 -5.74
CA TYR A 400 -14.55 -14.31 -7.02
C TYR A 400 -15.95 -14.94 -6.90
N PRO A 401 -17.02 -14.33 -7.47
CA PRO A 401 -17.03 -13.17 -8.38
C PRO A 401 -17.04 -11.78 -7.70
N LYS A 402 -16.89 -11.72 -6.37
CA LYS A 402 -16.75 -10.44 -5.66
C LYS A 402 -15.36 -9.85 -5.89
N GLU A 403 -15.26 -8.53 -5.75
CA GLU A 403 -13.98 -7.84 -5.81
C GLU A 403 -13.03 -8.27 -4.70
N ASN A 404 -11.77 -8.51 -5.06
CA ASN A 404 -10.67 -8.71 -4.13
C ASN A 404 -9.57 -7.68 -4.39
N GLY A 405 -9.16 -6.92 -3.37
CA GLY A 405 -7.97 -6.05 -3.48
C GLY A 405 -6.74 -6.84 -3.93
N GLY A 406 -6.60 -8.07 -3.41
CA GLY A 406 -5.55 -9.02 -3.80
C GLY A 406 -5.76 -9.72 -5.14
N PHE A 407 -6.65 -9.26 -6.03
CA PHE A 407 -6.67 -9.81 -7.40
C PHE A 407 -5.35 -9.47 -8.13
N LEU A 408 -4.60 -10.45 -8.62
CA LEU A 408 -3.27 -10.28 -9.17
C LEU A 408 -3.36 -10.14 -10.69
N HIS A 409 -3.01 -8.96 -11.19
CA HIS A 409 -2.59 -8.78 -12.57
C HIS A 409 -1.20 -9.40 -12.75
N VAL A 410 -0.89 -9.87 -13.96
CA VAL A 410 0.35 -10.63 -14.20
C VAL A 410 1.02 -10.28 -15.54
N ALA A 411 2.35 -10.27 -15.54
CA ALA A 411 3.18 -10.34 -16.74
C ALA A 411 4.10 -11.55 -16.69
N GLY A 412 4.45 -12.08 -17.87
CA GLY A 412 5.30 -13.28 -17.99
C GLY A 412 4.60 -14.61 -17.73
N ALA A 413 3.30 -14.59 -17.39
CA ALA A 413 2.50 -15.77 -17.09
C ALA A 413 1.19 -15.85 -17.88
N LYS A 414 0.64 -17.07 -17.95
CA LYS A 414 -0.75 -17.35 -18.28
C LYS A 414 -1.36 -18.18 -17.15
N VAL A 415 -2.49 -17.71 -16.63
CA VAL A 415 -3.16 -18.28 -15.47
C VAL A 415 -4.58 -18.66 -15.87
N GLU A 416 -4.95 -19.90 -15.59
CA GLU A 416 -6.30 -20.40 -15.76
C GLU A 416 -6.87 -20.77 -14.39
N PHE A 417 -8.10 -20.37 -14.10
CA PHE A 417 -8.81 -20.73 -12.88
C PHE A 417 -10.25 -21.17 -13.19
N ASP A 418 -10.85 -21.97 -12.31
CA ASP A 418 -12.22 -22.48 -12.40
C ASP A 418 -13.06 -21.83 -11.28
N SER A 419 -13.85 -20.83 -11.64
CA SER A 419 -14.66 -20.07 -10.68
C SER A 419 -15.76 -20.91 -10.00
N SER A 420 -16.14 -22.05 -10.60
CA SER A 420 -17.13 -22.98 -10.03
C SER A 420 -16.59 -23.79 -8.85
N LYS A 421 -15.27 -23.81 -8.65
CA LYS A 421 -14.63 -24.51 -7.54
C LYS A 421 -14.68 -23.70 -6.24
N PRO A 422 -14.68 -24.39 -5.07
CA PRO A 422 -14.49 -23.73 -3.79
C PRO A 422 -13.19 -22.92 -3.76
N ALA A 423 -13.17 -21.80 -3.03
CA ALA A 423 -11.95 -21.03 -2.81
C ALA A 423 -10.83 -21.91 -2.24
N GLY A 424 -9.60 -21.71 -2.72
CA GLY A 424 -8.46 -22.58 -2.40
C GLY A 424 -8.32 -23.81 -3.29
N GLN A 425 -9.23 -24.00 -4.27
CA GLN A 425 -9.19 -25.07 -5.27
C GLN A 425 -9.54 -24.55 -6.68
N ARG A 426 -9.34 -23.25 -6.93
CA ARG A 426 -9.74 -22.58 -8.16
C ARG A 426 -8.66 -22.61 -9.22
N VAL A 427 -7.38 -22.62 -8.87
CA VAL A 427 -6.28 -22.56 -9.85
C VAL A 427 -6.23 -23.87 -10.66
N VAL A 428 -6.34 -23.75 -11.98
CA VAL A 428 -6.28 -24.88 -12.93
C VAL A 428 -4.87 -25.02 -13.49
N SER A 429 -4.30 -23.92 -13.99
CA SER A 429 -2.93 -23.91 -14.51
C SER A 429 -2.25 -22.56 -14.27
N VAL A 430 -0.94 -22.60 -14.06
CA VAL A 430 -0.08 -21.41 -14.00
C VAL A 430 1.14 -21.71 -14.85
N LYS A 431 1.20 -21.09 -16.03
CA LYS A 431 2.31 -21.25 -16.98
C LYS A 431 3.14 -19.99 -17.03
N TYR A 432 4.45 -20.15 -17.15
CA TYR A 432 5.39 -19.04 -17.34
C TYR A 432 6.24 -19.26 -18.58
N LYS A 433 6.84 -18.19 -19.12
CA LYS A 433 7.79 -18.32 -20.23
C LYS A 433 9.14 -18.83 -19.72
N ASP A 434 9.56 -19.98 -20.21
CA ASP A 434 10.92 -20.49 -19.98
C ASP A 434 11.98 -19.67 -20.74
N ALA A 435 13.26 -20.02 -20.56
CA ALA A 435 14.37 -19.37 -21.24
C ALA A 435 14.32 -19.49 -22.79
N SER A 436 13.54 -20.44 -23.32
CA SER A 436 13.31 -20.59 -24.76
C SER A 436 12.12 -19.77 -25.26
N GLY A 437 11.41 -19.08 -24.37
CA GLY A 437 10.21 -18.28 -24.66
C GLY A 437 8.92 -19.09 -24.74
N ASN A 438 8.95 -20.38 -24.38
CA ASN A 438 7.78 -21.25 -24.41
C ASN A 438 7.04 -21.21 -23.07
N TYR A 439 5.70 -21.22 -23.12
CA TYR A 439 4.90 -21.38 -21.91
C TYR A 439 5.00 -22.82 -21.39
N VAL A 440 5.50 -22.97 -20.16
CA VAL A 440 5.61 -24.25 -19.45
C VAL A 440 4.92 -24.17 -18.09
N GLU A 441 4.42 -25.30 -17.60
CA GLU A 441 3.77 -25.38 -16.29
C GLU A 441 4.75 -25.15 -15.14
N LEU A 442 4.30 -24.36 -14.17
CA LEU A 442 5.00 -24.16 -12.93
C LEU A 442 5.03 -25.45 -12.09
N GLN A 443 6.20 -25.76 -11.52
CA GLN A 443 6.46 -26.95 -10.72
C GLN A 443 6.52 -26.59 -9.23
N ASP A 444 5.79 -27.30 -8.38
CA ASP A 444 5.55 -26.91 -6.98
C ASP A 444 6.82 -26.73 -6.15
N ALA A 445 7.82 -27.60 -6.36
CA ALA A 445 9.06 -27.64 -5.58
C ALA A 445 10.17 -26.74 -6.15
N GLU A 446 9.97 -26.16 -7.34
CA GLU A 446 10.96 -25.27 -7.95
C GLU A 446 10.80 -23.84 -7.42
N THR A 447 11.91 -23.12 -7.29
CA THR A 447 11.92 -21.71 -6.88
C THR A 447 11.95 -20.80 -8.11
N TYR A 448 11.13 -19.76 -8.07
CA TYR A 448 11.00 -18.75 -9.10
C TYR A 448 11.26 -17.37 -8.51
N THR A 449 12.02 -16.54 -9.23
CA THR A 449 12.11 -15.12 -8.91
C THR A 449 10.99 -14.37 -9.62
N VAL A 450 10.18 -13.64 -8.87
CA VAL A 450 9.10 -12.80 -9.39
C VAL A 450 9.23 -11.37 -8.87
N ALA A 451 8.71 -10.41 -9.63
CA ALA A 451 8.62 -9.01 -9.20
C ALA A 451 7.21 -8.69 -8.67
N THR A 452 7.11 -7.82 -7.68
CA THR A 452 5.83 -7.27 -7.20
C THR A 452 6.05 -5.90 -6.56
N ASN A 453 5.00 -5.23 -6.07
CA ASN A 453 5.15 -4.02 -5.27
C ASN A 453 5.48 -4.38 -3.80
N ALA A 454 6.23 -3.54 -3.10
CA ALA A 454 6.68 -3.81 -1.73
C ALA A 454 5.52 -4.15 -0.76
N PHE A 455 4.39 -3.45 -0.85
CA PHE A 455 3.19 -3.76 -0.07
C PHE A 455 2.74 -5.22 -0.22
N THR A 456 2.65 -5.73 -1.45
CA THR A 456 2.26 -7.11 -1.73
C THR A 456 3.34 -8.10 -1.32
N ALA A 457 4.63 -7.74 -1.51
CA ALA A 457 5.76 -8.55 -1.11
C ALA A 457 5.82 -8.78 0.41
N GLN A 458 5.39 -7.78 1.20
CA GLN A 458 5.29 -7.84 2.67
C GLN A 458 4.01 -8.52 3.17
N GLY A 459 3.17 -9.07 2.28
CA GLY A 459 1.94 -9.76 2.67
C GLY A 459 0.67 -8.90 2.71
N GLY A 460 0.74 -7.66 2.22
CA GLY A 460 -0.42 -6.79 2.03
C GLY A 460 -1.56 -7.49 1.27
N ASP A 461 -2.81 -7.07 1.47
CA ASP A 461 -4.01 -7.76 0.95
C ASP A 461 -4.16 -9.24 1.39
N GLY A 462 -3.40 -9.70 2.39
CA GLY A 462 -3.52 -11.03 2.99
C GLY A 462 -2.71 -12.12 2.30
N PHE A 463 -1.69 -11.75 1.52
CA PHE A 463 -0.75 -12.69 0.89
C PHE A 463 0.22 -13.30 1.92
N LYS A 464 -0.29 -14.16 2.80
CA LYS A 464 0.50 -14.75 3.89
C LYS A 464 1.77 -15.46 3.42
N MET A 465 1.71 -16.13 2.27
CA MET A 465 2.87 -16.79 1.67
C MET A 465 3.97 -15.82 1.23
N PHE A 466 3.63 -14.58 0.86
CA PHE A 466 4.61 -13.54 0.56
C PHE A 466 5.14 -12.90 1.82
N GLU A 467 4.29 -12.69 2.85
CA GLU A 467 4.74 -12.30 4.20
C GLU A 467 5.78 -13.30 4.73
N ASP A 468 5.50 -14.60 4.64
CA ASP A 468 6.41 -15.64 5.09
C ASP A 468 7.74 -15.59 4.30
N ALA A 469 7.67 -15.36 2.98
CA ALA A 469 8.87 -15.14 2.16
C ALA A 469 9.66 -13.88 2.52
N TYR A 470 8.97 -12.81 2.90
CA TYR A 470 9.58 -11.58 3.37
C TYR A 470 10.31 -11.80 4.70
N LEU A 471 9.64 -12.41 5.68
CA LEU A 471 10.19 -12.74 6.99
C LEU A 471 11.37 -13.73 6.90
N ASP A 472 11.35 -14.64 5.90
CA ASP A 472 12.48 -15.53 5.59
C ASP A 472 13.67 -14.80 4.92
N GLY A 473 13.56 -13.50 4.63
CA GLY A 473 14.59 -12.72 3.95
C GLY A 473 14.72 -13.03 2.45
N ARG A 474 13.67 -13.59 1.83
CA ARG A 474 13.65 -13.95 0.40
C ARG A 474 13.16 -12.82 -0.52
N VAL A 475 12.86 -11.65 0.04
CA VAL A 475 12.43 -10.45 -0.68
C VAL A 475 13.57 -9.43 -0.71
N THR A 476 13.73 -8.76 -1.84
CA THR A 476 14.63 -7.62 -1.99
C THR A 476 13.84 -6.47 -2.58
N ASP A 477 13.73 -5.38 -1.84
CA ASP A 477 13.24 -4.11 -2.37
C ASP A 477 14.32 -3.48 -3.27
N LEU A 478 13.95 -3.07 -4.47
CA LEU A 478 14.86 -2.40 -5.41
C LEU A 478 14.88 -0.89 -5.23
N GLY A 479 14.00 -0.32 -4.40
CA GLY A 479 13.88 1.12 -4.14
C GLY A 479 13.35 1.91 -5.35
N LEU A 480 12.85 1.23 -6.38
CA LEU A 480 12.38 1.86 -7.61
C LEU A 480 10.90 2.21 -7.51
N SER A 481 10.57 3.49 -7.63
CA SER A 481 9.18 3.98 -7.59
C SER A 481 8.28 3.29 -8.63
N ASP A 482 7.13 2.82 -8.18
CA ASP A 482 6.13 2.13 -8.99
C ASP A 482 5.55 3.00 -10.12
N TRP A 483 5.21 4.26 -9.83
CA TRP A 483 4.68 5.19 -10.82
C TRP A 483 5.74 5.64 -11.82
N GLU A 484 7.00 5.82 -11.40
CA GLU A 484 8.09 6.16 -12.31
C GLU A 484 8.37 5.00 -13.26
N ASN A 485 8.31 3.78 -12.74
CA ASN A 485 8.43 2.58 -13.56
C ASN A 485 7.30 2.47 -14.60
N LEU A 486 6.04 2.71 -14.20
CA LEU A 486 4.92 2.76 -15.14
C LEU A 486 5.13 3.85 -16.20
N LYS A 487 5.51 5.07 -15.80
CA LYS A 487 5.81 6.17 -16.72
C LYS A 487 6.88 5.78 -17.74
N ASP A 488 8.01 5.26 -17.28
CA ASP A 488 9.12 4.84 -18.13
C ASP A 488 8.69 3.74 -19.11
N HIS A 489 7.88 2.78 -18.64
CA HIS A 489 7.36 1.72 -19.50
C HIS A 489 6.44 2.29 -20.59
N LEU A 490 5.50 3.16 -20.23
CA LEU A 490 4.60 3.82 -21.20
C LEU A 490 5.37 4.58 -22.28
N ILE A 491 6.45 5.28 -21.91
CA ILE A 491 7.31 6.02 -22.86
C ILE A 491 8.02 5.07 -23.84
N ASN A 492 8.43 3.89 -23.37
CA ASN A 492 9.23 2.94 -24.15
C ASN A 492 8.38 1.94 -24.96
N VAL A 493 7.10 1.77 -24.63
CA VAL A 493 6.18 0.94 -25.39
C VAL A 493 5.86 1.60 -26.72
N LYS A 494 6.06 0.86 -27.82
CA LYS A 494 5.85 1.38 -29.18
C LYS A 494 4.39 1.70 -29.49
N ASN A 495 3.47 0.84 -29.04
CA ASN A 495 2.03 1.00 -29.22
C ASN A 495 1.35 0.51 -27.94
N LEU A 496 0.48 1.35 -27.37
CA LEU A 496 -0.33 0.92 -26.24
C LEU A 496 -1.33 -0.16 -26.70
N PRO A 497 -1.53 -1.23 -25.91
CA PRO A 497 -2.53 -2.24 -26.18
C PRO A 497 -3.94 -1.64 -26.12
N THR A 498 -4.82 -2.11 -27.00
CA THR A 498 -6.24 -1.69 -27.06
C THR A 498 -7.20 -2.78 -26.59
N GLU A 499 -6.68 -3.95 -26.23
CA GLU A 499 -7.42 -5.11 -25.77
C GLU A 499 -6.61 -5.89 -24.74
N ILE A 500 -7.29 -6.70 -23.93
CA ILE A 500 -6.65 -7.65 -23.01
C ILE A 500 -6.08 -8.85 -23.77
N GLU A 501 -5.10 -9.54 -23.18
CA GLU A 501 -4.35 -10.61 -23.87
C GLU A 501 -4.76 -12.03 -23.43
N GLY A 502 -5.67 -12.13 -22.46
CA GLY A 502 -6.07 -13.41 -21.87
C GLY A 502 -4.94 -14.03 -21.06
N ARG A 503 -4.24 -13.19 -20.28
CA ARG A 503 -3.26 -13.63 -19.28
C ARG A 503 -3.92 -14.32 -18.09
N ILE A 504 -5.17 -13.95 -17.78
CA ILE A 504 -5.95 -14.54 -16.69
C ILE A 504 -7.32 -14.96 -17.22
N VAL A 505 -7.61 -16.26 -17.22
CA VAL A 505 -8.80 -16.83 -17.84
C VAL A 505 -9.58 -17.67 -16.84
N ASP A 506 -10.87 -17.37 -16.68
CA ASP A 506 -11.80 -18.30 -16.05
C ASP A 506 -12.22 -19.37 -17.06
N VAL A 507 -11.90 -20.64 -16.76
CA VAL A 507 -12.21 -21.78 -17.63
C VAL A 507 -13.71 -22.09 -17.68
N VAL A 508 -14.50 -21.54 -16.76
CA VAL A 508 -15.96 -21.68 -16.75
C VAL A 508 -16.60 -20.73 -17.76
N SER A 509 -16.13 -19.48 -17.82
CA SER A 509 -16.61 -18.47 -18.80
C SER A 509 -16.10 -18.73 -20.22
N SER A 510 -14.92 -19.33 -20.38
CA SER A 510 -14.36 -19.70 -21.69
C SER A 510 -14.87 -21.04 -22.25
N LYS A 511 -15.68 -21.79 -21.49
CA LYS A 511 -16.36 -23.02 -21.94
C LYS A 511 -17.83 -22.81 -22.32
N ILE A 512 -18.28 -21.56 -22.41
CA ILE A 512 -19.65 -21.27 -22.80
C ILE A 512 -19.82 -21.61 -24.29
N THR A 513 -20.71 -22.55 -24.58
CA THR A 513 -21.06 -22.94 -25.95
C THR A 513 -22.12 -21.98 -26.48
N GLU A 514 -21.78 -21.24 -27.53
CA GLU A 514 -22.75 -20.43 -28.27
C GLU A 514 -23.76 -21.33 -28.97
N VAL A 515 -25.04 -21.10 -28.71
CA VAL A 515 -26.15 -21.82 -29.33
C VAL A 515 -27.00 -20.83 -30.11
N ASP A 516 -27.15 -21.08 -31.41
CA ASP A 516 -28.14 -20.34 -32.22
C ASP A 516 -29.52 -20.54 -31.59
N PRO A 517 -30.28 -19.47 -31.29
CA PRO A 517 -31.59 -19.56 -30.66
C PRO A 517 -32.56 -20.49 -31.39
N LYS A 518 -32.41 -20.65 -32.71
CA LYS A 518 -33.24 -21.57 -33.52
C LYS A 518 -32.98 -23.05 -33.18
N ASP A 519 -31.80 -23.36 -32.69
CA ASP A 519 -31.36 -24.71 -32.31
C ASP A 519 -31.56 -25.01 -30.81
N PHE A 520 -32.00 -24.02 -30.03
CA PHE A 520 -32.24 -24.14 -28.60
C PHE A 520 -33.44 -25.03 -28.26
N ASN A 521 -34.50 -24.93 -29.07
CA ASN A 521 -35.81 -25.44 -28.70
C ASN A 521 -35.93 -26.96 -28.89
N GLY A 522 -36.44 -27.63 -27.84
CA GLY A 522 -36.87 -29.03 -27.89
C GLY A 522 -38.38 -29.19 -28.00
N THR A 523 -38.87 -30.38 -27.66
CA THR A 523 -40.31 -30.68 -27.57
C THR A 523 -40.67 -31.16 -26.17
N GLU A 524 -41.94 -31.06 -25.77
CA GLU A 524 -42.40 -31.45 -24.43
C GLU A 524 -42.10 -32.93 -24.09
N GLY A 525 -42.14 -33.83 -25.08
CA GLY A 525 -41.79 -35.24 -24.92
C GLY A 525 -40.31 -35.57 -25.14
N SER A 526 -39.50 -34.61 -25.56
CA SER A 526 -38.06 -34.76 -25.81
C SER A 526 -37.39 -33.39 -25.71
N PRO A 527 -37.12 -32.90 -24.49
CA PRO A 527 -36.44 -31.63 -24.29
C PRO A 527 -35.02 -31.69 -24.87
N LYS A 528 -34.54 -30.55 -25.35
CA LYS A 528 -33.18 -30.40 -25.86
C LYS A 528 -32.21 -30.35 -24.68
N VAL A 529 -31.28 -31.30 -24.60
CA VAL A 529 -30.31 -31.36 -23.50
C VAL A 529 -28.98 -30.75 -23.94
N PHE A 530 -28.49 -29.79 -23.17
CA PHE A 530 -27.21 -29.15 -23.33
C PHE A 530 -26.26 -29.54 -22.19
N GLU A 531 -25.03 -29.93 -22.53
CA GLU A 531 -23.98 -30.25 -21.56
C GLU A 531 -23.04 -29.05 -21.40
N GLY A 532 -22.82 -28.59 -20.17
CA GLY A 532 -22.01 -27.40 -19.89
C GLY A 532 -22.77 -26.08 -20.00
N ASN A 533 -22.01 -24.98 -19.98
CA ASN A 533 -22.58 -23.62 -19.99
C ASN A 533 -22.97 -23.23 -21.41
N ILE A 534 -24.14 -22.60 -21.59
CA ILE A 534 -24.70 -22.22 -22.89
C ILE A 534 -24.92 -20.72 -22.95
N ARG A 535 -24.61 -20.09 -24.08
CA ARG A 535 -25.01 -18.70 -24.38
C ARG A 535 -25.96 -18.65 -25.55
N VAL A 536 -27.00 -17.83 -25.42
CA VAL A 536 -28.04 -17.65 -26.43
C VAL A 536 -28.31 -16.15 -26.59
N ASP A 537 -28.14 -15.65 -27.82
CA ASP A 537 -28.54 -14.28 -28.18
C ASP A 537 -30.02 -14.24 -28.57
N ILE A 538 -30.87 -13.72 -27.69
CA ILE A 538 -32.32 -13.73 -27.88
C ILE A 538 -32.85 -12.64 -28.82
N SER A 539 -31.99 -11.83 -29.43
CA SER A 539 -32.40 -10.64 -30.21
C SER A 539 -33.29 -10.93 -31.43
N SER A 540 -33.28 -12.18 -31.93
CA SER A 540 -33.96 -12.56 -33.17
C SER A 540 -35.14 -13.52 -32.99
N ILE A 541 -35.55 -13.77 -31.74
CA ILE A 541 -36.58 -14.73 -31.38
C ILE A 541 -37.56 -14.16 -30.35
N ASN A 542 -38.70 -14.83 -30.19
CA ASN A 542 -39.74 -14.48 -29.22
C ASN A 542 -40.09 -15.65 -28.27
N GLU A 543 -39.46 -16.82 -28.43
CA GLU A 543 -39.67 -17.96 -27.55
C GLU A 543 -38.42 -18.84 -27.40
N LEU A 544 -38.15 -19.28 -26.17
CA LEU A 544 -37.29 -20.41 -25.86
C LEU A 544 -38.08 -21.45 -25.07
N LYS A 545 -37.96 -22.74 -25.43
CA LYS A 545 -38.77 -23.79 -24.79
C LYS A 545 -38.20 -25.19 -24.81
N ASN A 546 -38.61 -25.98 -23.81
CA ASN A 546 -38.37 -27.42 -23.70
C ASN A 546 -36.87 -27.77 -23.78
N ALA A 547 -36.07 -27.25 -22.86
CA ALA A 547 -34.63 -27.47 -22.82
C ALA A 547 -34.14 -27.78 -21.39
N GLU A 548 -33.07 -28.57 -21.27
CA GLU A 548 -32.36 -28.82 -20.02
C GLU A 548 -30.88 -28.49 -20.20
N ILE A 549 -30.38 -27.55 -19.40
CA ILE A 549 -28.99 -27.08 -19.42
C ILE A 549 -28.27 -27.65 -18.21
N LYS A 550 -27.28 -28.51 -18.44
CA LYS A 550 -26.41 -29.08 -17.39
C LYS A 550 -25.19 -28.19 -17.13
N GLY A 551 -25.47 -26.93 -16.82
CA GLY A 551 -24.52 -25.84 -16.60
C GLY A 551 -25.26 -24.51 -16.48
N ASP A 552 -24.55 -23.41 -16.66
CA ASP A 552 -25.12 -22.06 -16.65
C ASP A 552 -25.79 -21.74 -17.99
N LEU A 553 -26.90 -21.00 -17.95
CA LEU A 553 -27.55 -20.44 -19.14
C LEU A 553 -27.31 -18.93 -19.17
N VAL A 554 -26.60 -18.45 -20.18
CA VAL A 554 -26.33 -17.02 -20.44
C VAL A 554 -27.29 -16.52 -21.51
N LEU A 555 -28.14 -15.55 -21.17
CA LEU A 555 -29.03 -14.87 -22.11
C LEU A 555 -28.51 -13.46 -22.38
N VAL A 556 -28.36 -13.10 -23.66
CA VAL A 556 -27.89 -11.79 -24.11
C VAL A 556 -28.75 -11.21 -25.25
N GLY A 557 -28.69 -9.90 -25.51
CA GLY A 557 -29.33 -9.28 -26.68
C GLY A 557 -30.60 -8.46 -26.40
N THR A 558 -31.23 -7.91 -27.44
CA THR A 558 -32.38 -7.00 -27.29
C THR A 558 -33.72 -7.71 -27.51
N ALA A 559 -34.54 -7.84 -26.47
CA ALA A 559 -35.89 -8.40 -26.60
C ALA A 559 -36.83 -7.38 -27.28
N GLY A 560 -37.44 -7.77 -28.40
CA GLY A 560 -38.24 -6.85 -29.24
C GLY A 560 -39.53 -6.31 -28.60
N GLU A 561 -40.43 -7.17 -28.13
CA GLU A 561 -41.68 -6.77 -27.45
C GLU A 561 -41.91 -7.61 -26.18
N GLU A 562 -41.91 -8.95 -26.31
CA GLU A 562 -42.00 -9.91 -25.20
C GLU A 562 -41.37 -11.24 -25.63
N ILE A 563 -40.49 -11.81 -24.81
CA ILE A 563 -39.93 -13.15 -25.00
C ILE A 563 -40.57 -14.12 -24.00
N ASN A 564 -41.01 -15.28 -24.49
CA ASN A 564 -41.63 -16.31 -23.67
C ASN A 564 -40.67 -17.46 -23.39
N PHE A 565 -40.53 -17.84 -22.12
CA PHE A 565 -39.81 -19.04 -21.73
C PHE A 565 -40.82 -20.11 -21.29
N SER A 566 -40.59 -21.37 -21.65
CA SER A 566 -41.45 -22.45 -21.15
C SER A 566 -40.74 -23.78 -21.05
N ASN A 567 -40.88 -24.45 -19.91
CA ASN A 567 -40.29 -25.77 -19.66
C ASN A 567 -38.77 -25.80 -19.93
N ILE A 568 -38.05 -24.78 -19.44
CA ILE A 568 -36.59 -24.74 -19.46
C ILE A 568 -36.09 -25.08 -18.05
N LYS A 569 -35.11 -25.98 -17.96
CA LYS A 569 -34.46 -26.33 -16.70
C LYS A 569 -32.98 -26.00 -16.77
N VAL A 570 -32.48 -25.23 -15.82
CA VAL A 570 -31.07 -24.83 -15.72
C VAL A 570 -30.52 -25.42 -14.43
N LEU A 571 -29.54 -26.33 -14.54
CA LEU A 571 -28.92 -26.97 -13.38
C LEU A 571 -27.82 -26.10 -12.74
N GLY A 572 -27.32 -25.09 -13.46
CA GLY A 572 -26.43 -24.05 -12.95
C GLY A 572 -27.16 -22.72 -12.71
N ASN A 573 -26.48 -21.61 -12.98
CA ASN A 573 -27.01 -20.25 -12.85
C ASN A 573 -27.69 -19.79 -14.14
N LEU A 574 -28.71 -18.93 -13.99
CA LEU A 574 -29.22 -18.13 -15.09
C LEU A 574 -28.50 -16.78 -15.07
N ILE A 575 -27.70 -16.49 -16.10
CA ILE A 575 -26.92 -15.26 -16.21
C ILE A 575 -27.54 -14.41 -17.32
N VAL A 576 -27.99 -13.21 -16.96
CA VAL A 576 -28.57 -12.26 -17.90
C VAL A 576 -27.58 -11.10 -18.01
N THR A 577 -27.00 -10.90 -19.19
CA THR A 577 -26.00 -9.86 -19.41
C THR A 577 -26.28 -9.18 -20.74
N ASP A 578 -26.19 -7.84 -20.80
CA ASP A 578 -26.43 -7.08 -22.03
C ASP A 578 -27.85 -7.30 -22.61
N LEU A 579 -28.85 -7.49 -21.75
CA LEU A 579 -30.26 -7.63 -22.15
C LEU A 579 -30.97 -6.28 -22.16
N GLU A 580 -31.44 -5.83 -23.33
CA GLU A 580 -32.20 -4.57 -23.47
C GLU A 580 -33.68 -4.86 -23.81
N GLY A 581 -34.63 -4.21 -23.12
CA GLY A 581 -36.08 -4.40 -23.36
C GLY A 581 -36.96 -3.90 -22.21
N ASN A 582 -38.26 -3.68 -22.47
CA ASN A 582 -39.17 -3.05 -21.50
C ASN A 582 -39.69 -4.01 -20.41
N ILE A 583 -39.89 -5.30 -20.72
CA ILE A 583 -40.37 -6.35 -19.80
C ILE A 583 -39.85 -7.72 -20.29
N ILE A 584 -39.00 -8.39 -19.50
CA ILE A 584 -38.62 -9.79 -19.72
C ILE A 584 -39.14 -10.61 -18.54
N ASN A 585 -40.04 -11.56 -18.81
CA ASN A 585 -40.57 -12.46 -17.79
C ASN A 585 -39.84 -13.80 -17.88
N PHE A 586 -39.08 -14.16 -16.85
CA PHE A 586 -38.37 -15.45 -16.78
C PHE A 586 -39.25 -16.62 -16.29
N ASP A 587 -40.56 -16.40 -16.10
CA ASP A 587 -41.52 -17.47 -15.85
C ASP A 587 -41.38 -18.56 -16.92
N GLY A 588 -41.23 -19.81 -16.48
CA GLY A 588 -40.99 -20.96 -17.36
C GLY A 588 -39.53 -21.40 -17.47
N ILE A 589 -38.60 -20.70 -16.79
CA ILE A 589 -37.25 -21.19 -16.49
C ILE A 589 -37.18 -21.64 -15.02
N ASP A 590 -36.89 -22.92 -14.80
CA ASP A 590 -36.59 -23.47 -13.48
C ASP A 590 -35.06 -23.50 -13.28
N VAL A 591 -34.55 -22.73 -12.32
CA VAL A 591 -33.11 -22.53 -12.09
C VAL A 591 -32.73 -23.16 -10.76
N ALA A 592 -31.76 -24.09 -10.77
CA ALA A 592 -31.27 -24.74 -9.57
C ALA A 592 -30.22 -23.88 -8.81
N GLY A 593 -29.47 -23.04 -9.54
CA GLY A 593 -28.52 -22.07 -9.00
C GLY A 593 -29.13 -20.69 -8.73
N GLU A 594 -28.33 -19.64 -8.92
CA GLU A 594 -28.79 -18.25 -8.79
C GLU A 594 -29.20 -17.66 -10.16
N THR A 595 -30.14 -16.71 -10.14
CA THR A 595 -30.37 -15.82 -11.27
C THR A 595 -29.56 -14.54 -11.07
N VAL A 596 -28.60 -14.30 -11.95
CA VAL A 596 -27.72 -13.13 -11.97
C VAL A 596 -28.23 -12.19 -13.06
N LEU A 597 -28.65 -10.99 -12.67
CA LEU A 597 -29.23 -9.96 -13.54
C LEU A 597 -28.23 -8.85 -13.87
#